data_AF-A0A7C2WCR8-F1
#
_entry.id   AF-A0A7C2WCR8-F1
#
_cell.length_a   1.000
_cell.length_b   1.000
_cell.length_c   1.000
_cell.angle_alpha   90.00
_cell.angle_beta   90.00
_cell.angle_gamma   90.00
#
_symmetry.space_group_name_H-M   'P 1'
#
loop_
_entity.id
_entity.type
_entity.pdbx_description
1 polymer ?
#
loop_
_entity_poly.entity_id
_entity_poly.type
_entity_poly.pdbx_seq_one_letter_code
_entity_poly.pdbx_strand_id
1 'polypeptide(L)'
;MKRMITILTIMAMGGVCLGKVDLVTLPSRDTVQLTIYNSADLTLARESRALTLKEGVNLLQFSWENTLIDPTSLEMRPRANAGAIDVAELVYPPRVQN
;
A
#
# COMPACT_ATOMS: atom_id res chain seq x y z
N MET A 1 32.70 37.78 -6.40
CA MET A 1 32.60 37.54 -4.93
C MET A 1 31.18 37.13 -4.51
N LYS A 2 30.14 37.94 -4.75
CA LYS A 2 28.75 37.60 -4.35
C LYS A 2 28.25 36.25 -4.89
N ARG A 3 28.47 35.95 -6.18
CA ARG A 3 28.14 34.65 -6.79
C ARG A 3 28.81 33.45 -6.13
N MET A 4 30.05 33.62 -5.66
CA MET A 4 30.81 32.55 -5.01
C MET A 4 30.28 32.26 -3.61
N ILE A 5 29.86 33.31 -2.89
CA ILE A 5 29.19 33.18 -1.59
C ILE A 5 27.86 32.45 -1.76
N THR A 6 27.05 32.82 -2.77
CA THR A 6 25.76 32.15 -3.02
C THR A 6 25.90 30.66 -3.31
N ILE A 7 26.90 30.26 -4.12
CA ILE A 7 27.16 28.84 -4.42
C ILE A 7 27.58 28.09 -3.15
N LEU A 8 28.43 28.69 -2.32
CA LEU A 8 28.89 28.07 -1.07
C LEU A 8 27.73 27.88 -0.07
N THR A 9 26.79 28.83 0.00
CA THR A 9 25.60 28.73 0.87
C THR A 9 24.65 27.63 0.43
N ILE A 10 24.42 27.46 -0.88
CA ILE A 10 23.57 26.38 -1.41
C ILE A 10 24.18 25.01 -1.11
N MET A 11 25.50 24.88 -1.25
CA MET A 11 26.21 23.63 -0.98
C MET A 11 26.17 23.24 0.52
N ALA A 12 26.21 24.23 1.42
CA ALA A 12 26.09 24.02 2.86
C ALA A 12 24.68 23.59 3.32
N MET A 13 23.64 23.86 2.52
CA MET A 13 22.25 23.48 2.81
C MET A 13 21.85 22.11 2.24
N GLY A 14 22.75 21.41 1.55
CA GLY A 14 22.54 20.05 1.06
C GLY A 14 22.63 19.01 2.18
N GLY A 15 21.56 18.86 2.98
CA GLY A 15 21.45 17.78 3.96
C GLY A 15 21.18 16.41 3.31
N VAL A 16 21.70 15.34 3.91
CA VAL A 16 21.39 13.96 3.49
C VAL A 16 20.06 13.54 4.11
N CYS A 17 19.06 13.23 3.29
CA CYS A 17 17.82 12.61 3.76
C CYS A 17 18.02 11.09 3.87
N LEU A 18 17.98 10.55 5.09
CA LEU A 18 18.04 9.11 5.34
C LEU A 18 16.62 8.53 5.36
N GLY A 19 16.25 7.75 4.35
CA GLY A 19 15.04 6.94 4.33
C GLY A 19 15.34 5.52 4.81
N LYS A 20 14.53 4.99 5.74
CA LYS A 20 14.61 3.59 6.16
C LYS A 20 13.42 2.81 5.59
N VAL A 21 13.68 1.67 4.98
CA VAL A 21 12.64 0.71 4.55
C VAL A 21 12.71 -0.50 5.47
N ASP A 22 11.62 -0.76 6.18
CA ASP A 22 11.49 -1.93 7.05
C ASP A 22 10.55 -2.94 6.39
N LEU A 23 11.03 -4.17 6.17
CA LEU A 23 10.21 -5.27 5.69
C LEU A 23 9.67 -6.06 6.87
N VAL A 24 8.36 -6.27 6.88
CA VAL A 24 7.67 -7.11 7.88
C VAL A 24 6.92 -8.22 7.17
N THR A 25 6.83 -9.38 7.83
CA THR A 25 5.99 -10.46 7.33
C THR A 25 4.53 -10.08 7.45
N LEU A 26 3.74 -10.41 6.44
CA LEU A 26 2.31 -10.21 6.47
C LEU A 26 1.68 -11.18 7.49
N PRO A 27 0.86 -10.70 8.44
CA PRO A 27 0.19 -11.57 9.40
C PRO A 27 -0.85 -12.46 8.70
N SER A 28 -1.35 -13.49 9.38
CA SER A 28 -2.43 -14.36 8.84
C SER A 28 -3.75 -13.60 8.68
N ARG A 29 -4.64 -14.13 7.84
CA ARG A 29 -6.01 -13.59 7.66
C ARG A 29 -6.83 -13.81 8.93
N ASP A 30 -7.58 -12.82 9.39
CA ASP A 30 -8.47 -12.95 10.55
C ASP A 30 -9.82 -13.54 10.15
N THR A 31 -10.43 -12.98 9.10
CA THR A 31 -11.68 -13.50 8.54
C THR A 31 -11.66 -13.44 7.02
N VAL A 32 -12.29 -14.45 6.41
CA VAL A 32 -12.50 -14.53 4.97
C VAL A 32 -13.97 -14.90 4.73
N GLN A 33 -14.65 -14.11 3.92
CA GLN A 33 -16.02 -14.36 3.48
C GLN A 33 -16.07 -14.38 1.95
N LEU A 34 -16.76 -15.38 1.41
CA LEU A 34 -17.02 -15.51 -0.03
C LEU A 34 -18.53 -15.38 -0.28
N THR A 35 -18.90 -14.52 -1.23
CA THR A 35 -20.27 -14.42 -1.74
C THR A 35 -20.25 -14.79 -3.22
N ILE A 36 -20.90 -15.90 -3.55
CA ILE A 36 -21.00 -16.43 -4.91
C ILE A 36 -22.31 -15.94 -5.53
N TYR A 37 -22.23 -15.19 -6.63
CA TYR A 37 -23.40 -14.66 -7.30
C TYR A 37 -23.80 -15.61 -8.43
N ASN A 38 -24.60 -16.66 -8.18
CA ASN A 38 -24.94 -17.64 -9.22
C ASN A 38 -25.58 -17.06 -10.50
N SER A 39 -26.16 -15.86 -10.44
CA SER A 39 -26.73 -15.16 -11.60
C SER A 39 -25.72 -14.36 -12.43
N ALA A 40 -24.46 -14.28 -12.01
CA ALA A 40 -23.39 -13.57 -12.70
C ALA A 40 -22.07 -14.36 -12.56
N ASP A 41 -21.17 -14.27 -13.52
CA ASP A 41 -19.89 -14.98 -13.42
C ASP A 41 -18.88 -14.22 -12.54
N LEU A 42 -19.25 -13.98 -11.27
CA LEU A 42 -18.43 -13.24 -10.31
C LEU A 42 -18.61 -13.76 -8.88
N THR A 43 -17.51 -13.69 -8.12
CA THR A 43 -17.47 -13.99 -6.70
C THR A 43 -16.86 -12.80 -5.97
N LEU A 44 -17.52 -12.33 -4.90
CA LEU A 44 -16.96 -11.32 -4.02
C LEU A 44 -16.19 -12.00 -2.89
N ALA A 45 -14.88 -11.77 -2.83
CA ALA A 45 -14.04 -12.16 -1.72
C ALA A 45 -13.80 -10.96 -0.80
N ARG A 46 -14.13 -11.11 0.49
CA ARG A 46 -13.87 -10.11 1.53
C ARG A 46 -12.94 -10.70 2.58
N GLU A 47 -11.77 -10.11 2.72
CA GLU A 47 -10.81 -10.45 3.77
C GLU A 47 -10.73 -9.30 4.78
N SER A 48 -10.53 -9.62 6.06
CA SER A 48 -9.98 -8.67 7.01
C SER A 48 -8.77 -9.24 7.75
N ARG A 49 -7.88 -8.33 8.14
CA ARG A 49 -6.62 -8.64 8.80
C ARG A 49 -6.19 -7.49 9.71
N ALA A 50 -5.70 -7.82 10.89
CA ALA A 50 -4.98 -6.89 11.75
C ALA A 50 -3.58 -6.60 11.17
N LEU A 51 -3.33 -5.35 10.80
CA LEU A 51 -2.04 -4.89 10.31
C LEU A 51 -1.40 -3.92 11.31
N THR A 52 -0.11 -4.09 11.55
CA THR A 52 0.68 -3.11 12.29
C THR A 52 1.30 -2.14 11.29
N LEU A 53 0.92 -0.87 11.39
CA LEU A 53 1.44 0.21 10.55
C LEU A 53 2.41 1.08 11.37
N LYS A 54 3.36 1.71 10.68
CA LYS A 54 4.20 2.76 11.27
C LYS A 54 3.69 4.14 10.85
N GLU A 55 4.06 5.17 11.61
CA GLU A 55 3.82 6.54 11.17
C GLU A 55 4.54 6.81 9.84
N GLY A 56 3.85 7.45 8.90
CA GLY A 56 4.35 7.72 7.55
C GLY A 56 3.81 6.77 6.49
N VAL A 57 4.57 6.60 5.40
CA VAL A 57 4.15 5.81 4.23
C VAL A 57 4.38 4.34 4.49
N ASN A 58 3.31 3.54 4.34
CA ASN A 58 3.37 2.08 4.44
C ASN A 58 3.01 1.49 3.08
N LEU A 59 3.93 0.74 2.48
CA LEU A 59 3.66 -0.02 1.27
C LEU A 59 3.17 -1.41 1.64
N LEU A 60 1.96 -1.76 1.20
CA LEU A 60 1.38 -3.07 1.39
C LEU A 60 1.24 -3.77 0.04
N GLN A 61 1.76 -5.00 -0.06
CA GLN A 61 1.64 -5.80 -1.27
C GLN A 61 0.90 -7.10 -0.94
N PHE A 62 -0.21 -7.33 -1.63
CA PHE A 62 -0.99 -8.57 -1.51
C PHE A 62 -0.87 -9.35 -2.81
N SER A 63 -0.61 -10.66 -2.70
CA SER A 63 -0.52 -11.57 -3.83
C SER A 63 -1.63 -12.63 -3.77
N TRP A 64 -2.01 -13.07 -4.96
CA TRP A 64 -3.15 -13.94 -5.22
C TRP A 64 -2.70 -14.92 -6.28
N GLU A 65 -3.02 -16.20 -6.10
CA GLU A 65 -2.62 -17.23 -7.05
C GLU A 65 -3.84 -17.67 -7.86
N ASN A 66 -3.67 -17.83 -9.18
CA ASN A 66 -4.67 -18.42 -10.07
C ASN A 66 -6.06 -17.77 -9.98
N THR A 67 -6.12 -16.46 -9.72
CA THR A 67 -7.38 -15.72 -9.57
C THR A 67 -7.48 -14.62 -10.63
N LEU A 68 -8.54 -14.64 -11.43
CA LEU A 68 -8.89 -13.55 -12.33
C LEU A 68 -9.62 -12.47 -11.52
N ILE A 69 -9.02 -11.28 -11.45
CA ILE A 69 -9.52 -10.15 -10.65
C ILE A 69 -9.98 -9.04 -11.60
N ASP A 70 -11.19 -8.52 -11.38
CA ASP A 70 -11.62 -7.26 -11.98
C ASP A 70 -10.87 -6.10 -11.28
N PRO A 71 -9.99 -5.37 -11.97
CA PRO A 71 -9.19 -4.29 -11.36
C PRO A 71 -10.05 -3.16 -10.78
N THR A 72 -11.28 -2.99 -11.27
CA THR A 72 -12.21 -1.94 -10.82
C THR A 72 -12.97 -2.32 -9.55
N SER A 73 -12.90 -3.59 -9.14
CA SER A 73 -13.62 -4.13 -7.98
C SER A 73 -12.84 -4.05 -6.66
N LEU A 74 -11.59 -3.58 -6.71
CA LEU A 74 -10.71 -3.56 -5.54
C LEU A 74 -11.06 -2.42 -4.59
N GLU A 75 -11.14 -2.76 -3.31
CA GLU A 75 -11.42 -1.81 -2.26
C GLU A 75 -10.63 -2.17 -1.00
N MET A 76 -10.03 -1.16 -0.36
CA MET A 76 -9.35 -1.29 0.93
C MET A 76 -9.93 -0.27 1.90
N ARG A 77 -10.37 -0.73 3.07
CA ARG A 77 -10.95 0.13 4.11
C ARG A 77 -10.30 -0.13 5.47
N PRO A 78 -9.72 0.90 6.12
CA PRO A 78 -9.30 0.81 7.51
C PRO A 78 -10.52 0.51 8.41
N ARG A 79 -10.43 -0.56 9.22
CA ARG A 79 -11.50 -0.95 10.15
C ARG A 79 -11.27 -0.41 11.57
N ALA A 80 -10.01 -0.29 11.96
CA ALA A 80 -9.58 0.29 13.23
C ALA A 80 -8.76 1.56 12.95
N ASN A 81 -8.83 2.55 13.86
CA ASN A 81 -8.11 3.83 13.73
C ASN A 81 -8.34 4.53 12.38
N ALA A 82 -9.54 4.41 11.80
CA ALA A 82 -9.83 4.90 10.45
C ALA A 82 -9.62 6.42 10.28
N GLY A 83 -9.72 7.20 11.35
CA GLY A 83 -9.41 8.64 11.31
C GLY A 83 -7.91 8.98 11.22
N ALA A 84 -7.02 8.00 11.37
CA ALA A 84 -5.56 8.17 11.33
C ALA A 84 -4.91 7.46 10.14
N ILE A 85 -5.69 6.78 9.30
CA ILE A 85 -5.19 5.99 8.17
C ILE A 85 -5.86 6.50 6.90
N ASP A 86 -5.05 6.94 5.96
CA ASP A 86 -5.50 7.30 4.62
C ASP A 86 -4.96 6.29 3.61
N VAL A 87 -5.82 5.84 2.69
CA VAL A 87 -5.44 4.95 1.60
C VAL A 87 -5.07 5.82 0.40
N ALA A 88 -3.78 6.12 0.29
CA ALA A 88 -3.28 7.02 -0.75
C ALA A 88 -3.46 6.46 -2.16
N GLU A 89 -3.21 5.17 -2.35
CA GLU A 89 -3.31 4.52 -3.66
C GLU A 89 -3.63 3.02 -3.51
N LEU A 90 -4.42 2.49 -4.44
CA LEU A 90 -4.67 1.07 -4.60
C LEU A 90 -4.43 0.68 -6.05
N VAL A 91 -3.33 -0.01 -6.31
CA VAL A 91 -2.89 -0.35 -7.66
C VAL A 91 -3.00 -1.85 -7.89
N TYR A 92 -3.64 -2.23 -8.99
CA TYR A 92 -3.58 -3.59 -9.53
C TYR A 92 -2.73 -3.60 -10.81
N PRO A 93 -1.46 -4.03 -10.73
CA PRO A 93 -0.57 -3.96 -11.87
C PRO A 93 -0.97 -4.99 -12.95
N PRO A 94 -1.10 -4.57 -14.22
CA PRO A 94 -1.39 -5.51 -15.30
C PRO A 94 -0.19 -6.44 -15.50
N ARG A 95 -0.46 -7.76 -15.59
CA ARG A 95 0.52 -8.81 -15.95
C ARG A 95 1.58 -9.13 -14.89
N VAL A 96 1.31 -8.91 -13.61
CA VAL A 96 2.18 -9.46 -12.55
C VAL A 96 1.98 -10.97 -12.44
N GLN A 97 3.08 -11.71 -12.54
CA GLN A 97 3.16 -13.14 -12.26
C GLN A 97 3.83 -13.29 -10.88
N ASN A 98 3.28 -14.15 -10.02
CA ASN A 98 3.91 -14.50 -8.73
C ASN A 98 4.97 -15.59 -8.89
#